data_AF-S5TIU7-F1
#
_entry.id   AF-S5TIU7-F1
#
_cell.length_a   1.000
_cell.length_b   1.000
_cell.length_c   1.000
_cell.angle_alpha   90.00
_cell.angle_beta   90.00
_cell.angle_gamma   90.00
#
_symmetry.space_group_name_H-M   'P 1'
#
loop_
_entity.id
_entity.type
_entity.pdbx_description
1 polymer ?
#
loop_
_entity_poly.entity_id
_entity_poly.type
_entity_poly.pdbx_seq_one_letter_code
_entity_poly.pdbx_strand_id
1 'polypeptide(L)'
;MSENKQRPDRADDPHLDDVDVPTHQGQSPQAGGGSTPASAAQSTTAFPATGPAAETQRLAHPGESGHYRDEDFAPTETPAPATTVAPTAYPGDPVVTPAPVASQELTAEESAAAQHVDRTRRGTIDFGIFLLRLALSAWLILEAVGTFFNLGGGQGITGLESEFAAYPAGAVLAVAVPVAQLAAGLFLIFGLVTPLFAAVATVVTGFSALHFVATSGEGLNIFAWPDAAWLAVMLLAMSVVLQFTGPGLYSLDFGRGWARRPLWSSWIFVVLAIVAVAALWWFGTGINPFA
;
A
#
# COMPACT_ATOMS: atom_id res chain seq x y z
N MET A 1 2.27 30.20 -60.77
CA MET A 1 2.65 29.37 -59.60
C MET A 1 3.21 30.30 -58.55
N SER A 2 2.39 30.79 -57.60
CA SER A 2 2.10 30.17 -56.28
C SER A 2 3.33 30.29 -55.35
N GLU A 3 3.30 30.77 -54.11
CA GLU A 3 2.21 31.13 -53.20
C GLU A 3 2.79 31.94 -52.01
N ASN A 4 2.11 33.05 -51.70
CA ASN A 4 1.67 33.54 -50.39
C ASN A 4 2.64 33.61 -49.18
N LYS A 5 3.19 34.82 -48.94
CA LYS A 5 3.58 35.33 -47.61
C LYS A 5 2.43 36.20 -47.10
N GLN A 6 1.63 35.69 -46.17
CA GLN A 6 0.56 36.45 -45.52
C GLN A 6 0.87 36.58 -44.02
N ARG A 7 1.33 37.77 -43.64
CA ARG A 7 1.13 38.35 -42.30
C ARG A 7 -0.10 39.26 -42.41
N PRO A 8 -1.12 39.09 -41.57
CA PRO A 8 -2.03 40.16 -41.18
C PRO A 8 -1.78 40.49 -39.69
N ASP A 9 -1.35 41.71 -39.39
CA ASP A 9 -2.22 42.85 -39.05
C ASP A 9 -2.78 42.77 -37.63
N ARG A 10 -2.10 43.49 -36.74
CA ARG A 10 -2.66 44.62 -35.99
C ARG A 10 -4.14 44.49 -35.64
N ALA A 11 -4.42 43.96 -34.45
CA ALA A 11 -5.64 44.28 -33.73
C ALA A 11 -5.44 45.64 -33.04
N ASP A 12 -5.73 46.71 -33.75
CA ASP A 12 -6.20 47.96 -33.13
C ASP A 12 -7.62 47.67 -32.62
N ASP A 13 -7.78 47.35 -31.33
CA ASP A 13 -9.07 47.45 -30.64
C ASP A 13 -8.95 48.58 -29.59
N PRO A 14 -9.67 49.71 -29.72
CA PRO A 14 -9.54 50.88 -28.85
C PRO A 14 -10.13 50.70 -27.43
N HIS A 15 -10.29 49.48 -26.93
CA HIS A 15 -11.06 49.20 -25.72
C HIS A 15 -10.35 48.42 -24.60
N LEU A 16 -9.01 48.40 -24.57
CA LEU A 16 -8.23 47.72 -23.51
C LEU A 16 -7.20 48.63 -22.80
N ASP A 17 -7.58 49.88 -22.52
CA ASP A 17 -6.75 50.87 -21.82
C ASP A 17 -6.66 50.68 -20.28
N ASP A 18 -7.05 49.52 -19.71
CA ASP A 18 -7.08 49.39 -18.24
C ASP A 18 -6.68 48.00 -17.71
N VAL A 19 -5.56 47.47 -18.19
CA VAL A 19 -4.91 46.33 -17.51
C VAL A 19 -3.42 46.60 -17.34
N ASP A 20 -3.10 47.21 -16.20
CA ASP A 20 -1.73 47.43 -15.73
C ASP A 20 -1.16 46.10 -15.19
N VAL A 21 -0.34 45.40 -15.98
CA VAL A 21 0.36 44.16 -15.57
C VAL A 21 1.86 44.46 -15.45
N PRO A 22 2.41 44.59 -14.22
CA PRO A 22 3.83 44.78 -14.01
C PRO A 22 4.62 43.51 -14.39
N THR A 23 5.44 43.61 -15.44
CA THR A 23 6.40 42.55 -15.82
C THR A 23 7.73 42.80 -15.12
N HIS A 24 8.08 41.92 -14.17
CA HIS A 24 9.41 41.90 -13.56
C HIS A 24 10.39 41.19 -14.49
N GLN A 25 11.29 41.94 -15.13
CA GLN A 25 12.47 41.39 -15.80
C GLN A 25 13.59 41.12 -14.79
N GLY A 26 14.05 39.88 -14.74
CA GLY A 26 15.24 39.48 -13.99
C GLY A 26 16.52 39.93 -14.70
N GLN A 27 17.38 40.66 -13.99
CA GLN A 27 18.73 41.02 -14.42
C GLN A 27 19.77 40.25 -13.59
N SER A 28 20.65 39.53 -14.30
CA SER A 28 21.79 38.79 -13.77
C SER A 28 22.91 39.72 -13.26
N PRO A 29 23.75 39.29 -12.30
CA PRO A 29 24.58 40.21 -11.50
C PRO A 29 25.93 40.54 -12.13
N GLN A 30 26.35 41.80 -12.04
CA GLN A 30 27.70 42.27 -12.34
C GLN A 30 28.35 42.89 -11.10
N ALA A 31 29.64 42.57 -10.93
CA ALA A 31 30.47 42.78 -9.74
C ALA A 31 30.82 44.25 -9.43
N GLY A 32 31.07 44.54 -8.14
CA GLY A 32 32.03 45.58 -7.74
C GLY A 32 31.67 46.41 -6.49
N GLY A 33 32.61 46.44 -5.52
CA GLY A 33 32.98 47.64 -4.76
C GLY A 33 32.10 48.06 -3.57
N GLY A 34 32.66 48.04 -2.36
CA GLY A 34 31.97 48.35 -1.11
C GLY A 34 31.65 49.83 -0.84
N SER A 35 30.71 50.03 0.09
CA SER A 35 30.63 51.15 1.06
C SER A 35 29.46 50.90 2.03
N THR A 36 29.72 51.00 3.33
CA THR A 36 28.74 51.02 4.46
C THR A 36 28.14 52.46 4.58
N PRO A 37 27.04 52.77 5.32
CA PRO A 37 26.49 52.09 6.51
C PRO A 37 24.95 52.12 6.75
N ALA A 38 24.55 51.48 7.87
CA ALA A 38 23.54 51.90 8.86
C ALA A 38 22.23 51.08 9.04
N SER A 39 22.08 50.62 10.30
CA SER A 39 20.87 50.54 11.12
C SER A 39 19.79 49.49 10.82
N ALA A 40 19.74 48.44 11.65
CA ALA A 40 18.75 48.32 12.74
C ALA A 40 18.88 46.94 13.40
N ALA A 41 19.19 46.94 14.69
CA ALA A 41 19.12 45.75 15.53
C ALA A 41 17.65 45.40 15.82
N GLN A 42 17.28 44.13 15.63
CA GLN A 42 16.10 43.58 16.30
C GLN A 42 16.45 42.20 16.87
N SER A 43 16.29 42.13 18.19
CA SER A 43 16.57 41.01 19.07
C SER A 43 15.52 39.91 18.89
N THR A 44 15.98 38.67 18.77
CA THR A 44 15.13 37.47 18.83
C THR A 44 14.73 37.20 20.28
N THR A 45 13.44 37.25 20.60
CA THR A 45 12.90 36.85 21.91
C THR A 45 12.78 35.33 21.97
N ALA A 46 13.56 34.70 22.85
CA ALA A 46 13.42 33.31 23.25
C ALA A 46 12.47 33.22 24.47
N PHE A 47 11.52 32.28 24.44
CA PHE A 47 10.63 32.01 25.58
C PHE A 47 11.28 30.99 26.53
N PRO A 48 11.33 31.24 27.85
CA PRO A 48 11.95 30.33 28.80
C PRO A 48 11.01 29.20 29.21
N ALA A 49 11.56 28.00 29.32
CA ALA A 49 10.92 26.84 29.97
C ALA A 49 11.21 26.86 31.48
N THR A 50 10.18 26.63 32.30
CA THR A 50 10.35 26.37 33.74
C THR A 50 9.21 25.47 34.23
N GLY A 51 9.55 24.32 34.83
CA GLY A 51 8.70 23.58 35.77
C GLY A 51 9.38 23.53 37.15
N PRO A 52 8.92 22.74 38.15
CA PRO A 52 7.63 22.05 38.32
C PRO A 52 6.94 22.34 39.69
N ALA A 53 5.74 21.75 39.87
CA ALA A 53 5.07 21.33 41.13
C ALA A 53 3.80 22.09 41.60
N ALA A 54 2.74 21.27 41.81
CA ALA A 54 1.46 21.47 42.51
C ALA A 54 0.52 22.55 41.94
N GLU A 55 -0.76 22.32 41.67
CA GLU A 55 -1.75 21.73 42.57
C GLU A 55 -2.94 21.19 41.76
N THR A 56 -3.43 20.05 42.22
CA THR A 56 -4.49 19.25 41.61
C THR A 56 -5.86 19.89 41.87
N GLN A 57 -6.61 20.26 40.84
CA GLN A 57 -8.06 20.45 40.97
C GLN A 57 -8.79 19.46 40.05
N ARG A 58 -9.05 18.28 40.62
CA ARG A 58 -9.98 17.27 40.10
C ARG A 58 -11.37 17.90 40.01
N LEU A 59 -11.98 17.88 38.83
CA LEU A 59 -13.44 17.86 38.73
C LEU A 59 -13.91 16.53 39.31
N ALA A 60 -14.70 16.58 40.38
CA ALA A 60 -15.41 15.43 40.90
C ALA A 60 -16.53 15.05 39.91
N HIS A 61 -16.50 13.82 39.40
CA HIS A 61 -17.68 13.15 38.85
C HIS A 61 -18.03 12.00 39.80
N PRO A 62 -19.31 11.84 40.21
CA PRO A 62 -19.73 10.74 41.06
C PRO A 62 -19.57 9.43 40.30
N GLY A 63 -19.02 8.43 40.98
CA GLY A 63 -18.65 7.16 40.38
C GLY A 63 -19.83 6.25 40.04
N GLU A 64 -19.63 5.45 39.01
CA GLU A 64 -19.84 4.00 39.06
C GLU A 64 -19.03 3.36 37.94
N SER A 65 -17.99 2.62 38.31
CA SER A 65 -17.27 1.73 37.40
C SER A 65 -18.15 0.50 37.15
N GLY A 66 -19.11 0.62 36.24
CA GLY A 66 -19.81 -0.52 35.68
C GLY A 66 -18.83 -1.31 34.81
N HIS A 67 -18.57 -2.56 35.21
CA HIS A 67 -17.94 -3.54 34.32
C HIS A 67 -18.80 -3.65 33.06
N TYR A 68 -18.21 -3.37 31.89
CA TYR A 68 -18.87 -3.58 30.62
C TYR A 68 -19.16 -5.09 30.48
N ARG A 69 -20.44 -5.45 30.39
CA ARG A 69 -20.91 -6.83 30.14
C ARG A 69 -21.67 -6.82 28.82
N ASP A 70 -21.29 -7.68 27.89
CA ASP A 70 -21.93 -7.83 26.57
C ASP A 70 -23.40 -8.31 26.62
N GLU A 71 -23.94 -8.53 27.83
CA GLU A 71 -25.28 -9.06 28.08
C GLU A 71 -26.38 -7.97 28.09
N ASP A 72 -26.02 -6.67 28.14
CA ASP A 72 -26.98 -5.56 28.26
C ASP A 72 -27.80 -5.24 27.00
N PHE A 73 -27.54 -5.94 25.88
CA PHE A 73 -28.29 -5.79 24.62
C PHE A 73 -28.94 -7.09 24.12
N ALA A 74 -29.04 -8.12 24.97
CA ALA A 74 -29.81 -9.32 24.62
C ALA A 74 -31.33 -8.99 24.61
N PRO A 75 -32.11 -9.47 23.62
CA PRO A 75 -33.57 -9.36 23.67
C PRO A 75 -34.07 -10.13 24.89
N THR A 76 -34.84 -9.47 25.75
CA THR A 76 -35.46 -10.11 26.93
C THR A 76 -36.51 -11.13 26.49
N GLU A 77 -36.12 -12.39 26.30
CA GLU A 77 -37.08 -13.49 26.36
C GLU A 77 -37.40 -13.78 27.83
N THR A 78 -38.61 -13.39 28.22
CA THR A 78 -39.21 -13.76 29.51
C THR A 78 -39.46 -15.27 29.52
N PRO A 79 -38.89 -16.08 30.45
CA PRO A 79 -39.34 -17.44 30.62
C PRO A 79 -40.55 -17.44 31.55
N ALA A 80 -41.73 -17.74 30.99
CA ALA A 80 -42.86 -18.21 31.78
C ALA A 80 -42.52 -19.60 32.37
N PRO A 81 -42.83 -19.90 33.64
CA PRO A 81 -42.57 -21.23 34.19
C PRO A 81 -43.56 -22.23 33.59
N ALA A 82 -43.05 -23.17 32.78
CA ALA A 82 -43.80 -24.33 32.35
C ALA A 82 -43.92 -25.32 33.52
N THR A 83 -45.16 -25.56 33.96
CA THR A 83 -45.57 -26.62 34.87
C THR A 83 -45.03 -27.98 34.41
N THR A 84 -44.18 -28.61 35.23
CA THR A 84 -43.77 -30.00 35.04
C THR A 84 -44.94 -30.92 35.35
N VAL A 85 -45.53 -31.54 34.34
CA VAL A 85 -46.36 -32.74 34.52
C VAL A 85 -45.50 -33.94 34.12
N ALA A 86 -45.15 -34.76 35.11
CA ALA A 86 -44.45 -36.02 34.90
C ALA A 86 -45.39 -37.05 34.22
N PRO A 87 -44.93 -37.80 33.20
CA PRO A 87 -45.59 -39.03 32.82
C PRO A 87 -44.98 -40.21 33.58
N THR A 88 -45.87 -40.96 34.23
CA THR A 88 -45.64 -42.27 34.82
C THR A 88 -45.00 -43.25 33.84
N ALA A 89 -43.99 -43.97 34.34
CA ALA A 89 -43.26 -45.04 33.66
C ALA A 89 -44.14 -46.26 33.34
N TYR A 90 -43.88 -46.89 32.18
CA TYR A 90 -44.21 -48.29 31.90
C TYR A 90 -42.96 -48.98 31.33
N PRO A 91 -42.57 -50.17 31.80
CA PRO A 91 -41.33 -50.83 31.37
C PRO A 91 -41.57 -51.79 30.20
N GLY A 92 -40.67 -51.77 29.21
CA GLY A 92 -40.58 -52.73 28.11
C GLY A 92 -39.44 -52.38 27.15
N ASP A 93 -38.33 -53.12 27.24
CA ASP A 93 -37.08 -53.02 26.45
C ASP A 93 -37.26 -53.32 24.92
N PRO A 94 -36.20 -53.34 24.09
CA PRO A 94 -35.37 -52.21 23.63
C PRO A 94 -35.32 -52.16 22.08
N VAL A 95 -35.18 -50.98 21.47
CA VAL A 95 -34.75 -50.88 20.05
C VAL A 95 -33.67 -49.81 19.91
N VAL A 96 -32.51 -50.27 19.47
CA VAL A 96 -31.37 -49.46 19.04
C VAL A 96 -31.70 -48.82 17.69
N THR A 97 -31.53 -47.51 17.59
CA THR A 97 -31.27 -46.83 16.30
C THR A 97 -30.20 -45.75 16.53
N PRO A 98 -29.03 -45.80 15.87
CA PRO A 98 -28.06 -44.72 15.93
C PRO A 98 -28.46 -43.63 14.94
N ALA A 99 -28.57 -42.38 15.39
CA ALA A 99 -28.68 -41.23 14.49
C ALA A 99 -27.75 -40.09 14.94
N PRO A 100 -26.57 -39.93 14.31
CA PRO A 100 -25.83 -38.69 14.35
C PRO A 100 -25.66 -38.17 12.92
N VAL A 101 -26.53 -37.26 12.49
CA VAL A 101 -26.29 -36.46 11.26
C VAL A 101 -26.78 -35.02 11.36
N ALA A 102 -27.73 -34.72 12.25
CA ALA A 102 -28.26 -33.35 12.40
C ALA A 102 -27.30 -32.36 13.09
N SER A 103 -26.34 -32.86 13.88
CA SER A 103 -25.46 -31.97 14.67
C SER A 103 -24.39 -31.27 13.84
N GLN A 104 -24.04 -31.78 12.66
CA GLN A 104 -22.98 -31.18 11.83
C GLN A 104 -23.51 -30.06 10.93
N GLU A 105 -24.75 -30.18 10.43
CA GLU A 105 -25.34 -29.15 9.56
C GLU A 105 -25.68 -27.87 10.33
N LEU A 106 -26.23 -27.99 11.55
CA LEU A 106 -26.50 -26.85 12.44
C LEU A 106 -25.21 -26.07 12.77
N THR A 107 -24.09 -26.76 13.02
CA THR A 107 -22.80 -26.08 13.26
C THR A 107 -22.22 -25.43 12.01
N ALA A 108 -22.46 -25.99 10.82
CA ALA A 108 -21.97 -25.43 9.56
C ALA A 108 -22.76 -24.19 9.14
N GLU A 109 -24.09 -24.21 9.30
CA GLU A 109 -24.97 -23.09 9.02
C GLU A 109 -24.81 -21.96 10.05
N GLU A 110 -24.72 -22.28 11.34
CA GLU A 110 -24.47 -21.28 12.40
C GLU A 110 -23.06 -20.69 12.27
N SER A 111 -22.06 -21.50 11.92
CA SER A 111 -20.73 -20.99 11.60
C SER A 111 -20.75 -20.14 10.32
N ALA A 112 -21.57 -20.46 9.31
CA ALA A 112 -21.67 -19.65 8.09
C ALA A 112 -22.42 -18.34 8.35
N ALA A 113 -23.46 -18.35 9.19
CA ALA A 113 -24.23 -17.17 9.60
C ALA A 113 -23.41 -16.25 10.50
N ALA A 114 -22.72 -16.78 11.52
CA ALA A 114 -21.78 -16.02 12.35
C ALA A 114 -20.62 -15.46 11.50
N GLN A 115 -20.11 -16.23 10.52
CA GLN A 115 -19.12 -15.75 9.55
C GLN A 115 -19.67 -14.68 8.59
N HIS A 116 -20.98 -14.62 8.34
CA HIS A 116 -21.60 -13.57 7.55
C HIS A 116 -21.75 -12.28 8.37
N VAL A 117 -22.07 -12.41 9.65
CA VAL A 117 -22.23 -11.28 10.59
C VAL A 117 -20.89 -10.62 10.91
N ASP A 118 -19.80 -11.39 11.09
CA ASP A 118 -18.45 -10.83 11.28
C ASP A 118 -17.89 -10.17 10.00
N ARG A 119 -18.41 -10.59 8.82
CA ARG A 119 -18.09 -10.04 7.49
C ARG A 119 -18.62 -8.62 7.30
N THR A 120 -19.74 -8.28 7.94
CA THR A 120 -20.37 -6.96 7.84
C THR A 120 -19.57 -5.87 8.57
N ARG A 121 -18.57 -6.23 9.39
CA ARG A 121 -17.84 -5.28 10.24
C ARG A 121 -16.58 -4.67 9.61
N ARG A 122 -16.14 -5.17 8.45
CA ARG A 122 -15.07 -4.53 7.67
C ARG A 122 -15.73 -3.58 6.66
N GLY A 123 -15.79 -2.30 6.99
CA GLY A 123 -16.40 -1.25 6.16
C GLY A 123 -15.66 -1.05 4.83
N THR A 124 -15.11 0.14 4.59
CA THR A 124 -14.44 0.47 3.31
C THR A 124 -13.01 -0.08 3.18
N ILE A 125 -12.49 -0.79 4.20
CA ILE A 125 -11.10 -1.27 4.22
C ILE A 125 -10.81 -2.27 3.08
N ASP A 126 -11.75 -3.17 2.79
CA ASP A 126 -11.60 -4.15 1.73
C ASP A 126 -11.63 -3.53 0.35
N PHE A 127 -12.38 -2.43 0.19
CA PHE A 127 -12.34 -1.62 -1.01
C PHE A 127 -11.00 -0.88 -1.15
N GLY A 128 -10.46 -0.34 -0.05
CA GLY A 128 -9.12 0.25 -0.02
C GLY A 128 -8.02 -0.74 -0.43
N ILE A 129 -8.07 -1.98 0.08
CA ILE A 129 -7.13 -3.05 -0.32
C ILE A 129 -7.29 -3.39 -1.81
N PHE A 130 -8.52 -3.44 -2.31
CA PHE A 130 -8.77 -3.65 -3.74
C PHE A 130 -8.15 -2.54 -4.60
N LEU A 131 -8.31 -1.27 -4.22
CA LEU A 131 -7.70 -0.15 -4.93
C LEU A 131 -6.17 -0.18 -4.86
N LEU A 132 -5.60 -0.46 -3.68
CA LEU A 132 -4.15 -0.62 -3.50
C LEU A 132 -3.61 -1.68 -4.47
N ARG A 133 -4.28 -2.83 -4.52
CA ARG A 133 -3.94 -3.94 -5.40
C ARG A 133 -4.05 -3.56 -6.86
N LEU A 134 -5.13 -2.87 -7.25
CA LEU A 134 -5.36 -2.43 -8.61
C LEU A 134 -4.30 -1.42 -9.06
N ALA A 135 -3.95 -0.43 -8.22
CA ALA A 135 -2.93 0.56 -8.52
C ALA A 135 -1.54 -0.07 -8.69
N LEU A 136 -1.11 -0.90 -7.74
CA LEU A 136 0.17 -1.62 -7.81
C LEU A 136 0.21 -2.53 -9.05
N SER A 137 -0.85 -3.32 -9.28
CA SER A 137 -0.92 -4.26 -10.39
C SER A 137 -0.93 -3.54 -11.74
N ALA A 138 -1.72 -2.48 -11.87
CA ALA A 138 -1.78 -1.69 -13.10
C ALA A 138 -0.41 -1.11 -13.45
N TRP A 139 0.30 -0.57 -12.45
CA TRP A 139 1.66 -0.07 -12.67
C TRP A 139 2.60 -1.17 -13.18
N LEU A 140 2.66 -2.32 -12.49
CA LEU A 140 3.53 -3.43 -12.89
C LEU A 140 3.21 -3.98 -14.29
N ILE A 141 1.93 -4.04 -14.65
CA ILE A 141 1.50 -4.49 -15.98
C ILE A 141 1.90 -3.46 -17.04
N LEU A 142 1.65 -2.18 -16.79
CA LEU A 142 1.98 -1.11 -17.74
C LEU A 142 3.48 -1.06 -18.00
N GLU A 143 4.29 -1.15 -16.95
CA GLU A 143 5.75 -1.18 -17.05
C GLU A 143 6.20 -2.37 -17.90
N ALA A 144 5.77 -3.58 -17.53
CA ALA A 144 6.20 -4.79 -18.24
C ALA A 144 5.72 -4.84 -19.70
N VAL A 145 4.47 -4.49 -19.96
CA VAL A 145 3.92 -4.39 -21.34
C VAL A 145 4.66 -3.31 -22.13
N GLY A 146 4.96 -2.18 -21.48
CA GLY A 146 5.81 -1.13 -22.03
C GLY A 146 7.18 -1.66 -22.47
N THR A 147 7.83 -2.46 -21.62
CA THR A 147 9.12 -3.08 -21.95
C THR A 147 9.02 -4.13 -23.05
N PHE A 148 8.03 -5.04 -23.01
CA PHE A 148 7.89 -6.11 -23.99
C PHE A 148 7.54 -5.61 -25.39
N PHE A 149 6.66 -4.62 -25.48
CA PHE A 149 6.15 -4.10 -26.75
C PHE A 149 6.79 -2.77 -27.15
N ASN A 150 7.79 -2.31 -26.41
CA ASN A 150 8.49 -1.05 -26.65
C ASN A 150 7.54 0.16 -26.75
N LEU A 151 6.58 0.25 -25.82
CA LEU A 151 5.58 1.32 -25.79
C LEU A 151 6.11 2.52 -24.98
N GLY A 152 5.46 3.67 -25.14
CA GLY A 152 5.74 4.85 -24.30
C GLY A 152 7.07 5.54 -24.57
N GLY A 153 7.74 5.23 -25.69
CA GLY A 153 9.05 5.83 -26.04
C GLY A 153 10.23 5.19 -25.32
N GLY A 154 10.03 4.04 -24.67
CA GLY A 154 11.12 3.24 -24.11
C GLY A 154 12.02 2.62 -25.17
N GLN A 155 13.02 1.86 -24.72
CA GLN A 155 13.95 1.09 -25.57
C GLN A 155 13.69 -0.44 -25.48
N GLY A 156 12.63 -0.83 -24.78
CA GLY A 156 12.23 -2.22 -24.57
C GLY A 156 13.29 -3.07 -23.86
N ILE A 157 13.28 -4.38 -24.15
CA ILE A 157 14.23 -5.33 -23.55
C ILE A 157 15.69 -4.98 -23.88
N THR A 158 15.98 -4.53 -25.10
CA THR A 158 17.35 -4.15 -25.50
C THR A 158 17.85 -2.94 -24.71
N GLY A 159 16.97 -1.97 -24.45
CA GLY A 159 17.28 -0.86 -23.54
C GLY A 159 17.60 -1.33 -22.13
N LEU A 160 16.76 -2.22 -21.60
CA LEU A 160 16.96 -2.76 -20.26
C LEU A 160 18.23 -3.61 -20.14
N GLU A 161 18.61 -4.33 -21.21
CA GLU A 161 19.90 -5.03 -21.29
C GLU A 161 21.08 -4.05 -21.24
N SER A 162 20.96 -2.89 -21.89
CA SER A 162 21.98 -1.84 -21.81
C SER A 162 22.03 -1.16 -20.43
N GLU A 163 20.88 -0.98 -19.79
CA GLU A 163 20.77 -0.42 -18.43
C GLU A 163 21.39 -1.36 -17.39
N PHE A 164 21.25 -2.67 -17.57
CA PHE A 164 21.85 -3.69 -16.72
C PHE A 164 23.24 -4.17 -17.20
N ALA A 165 23.87 -3.49 -18.16
CA ALA A 165 25.13 -3.94 -18.75
C ALA A 165 26.29 -4.02 -17.75
N ALA A 166 26.21 -3.27 -16.64
CA ALA A 166 27.19 -3.32 -15.55
C ALA A 166 27.04 -4.56 -14.65
N TYR A 167 25.93 -5.30 -14.77
CA TYR A 167 25.63 -6.46 -13.92
C TYR A 167 26.05 -7.77 -14.58
N PRO A 168 26.67 -8.71 -13.84
CA PRO A 168 27.03 -10.02 -14.37
C PRO A 168 25.87 -10.79 -14.99
N ALA A 169 24.66 -10.65 -14.42
CA ALA A 169 23.43 -11.27 -14.92
C ALA A 169 22.56 -10.32 -15.76
N GLY A 170 23.11 -9.23 -16.32
CA GLY A 170 22.35 -8.15 -16.94
C GLY A 170 21.33 -8.60 -18.00
N ALA A 171 21.76 -9.42 -18.97
CA ALA A 171 20.87 -9.95 -20.01
C ALA A 171 19.74 -10.83 -19.44
N VAL A 172 20.01 -11.60 -18.38
CA VAL A 172 19.00 -12.42 -17.71
C VAL A 172 18.03 -11.53 -16.94
N LEU A 173 18.52 -10.51 -16.22
CA LEU A 173 17.71 -9.55 -15.47
C LEU A 173 16.80 -8.74 -16.40
N ALA A 174 17.28 -8.35 -17.58
CA ALA A 174 16.52 -7.59 -18.57
C ALA A 174 15.27 -8.34 -19.08
N VAL A 175 15.27 -9.67 -19.01
CA VAL A 175 14.09 -10.48 -19.32
C VAL A 175 13.32 -10.85 -18.05
N ALA A 176 14.02 -11.28 -17.01
CA ALA A 176 13.40 -11.78 -15.78
C ALA A 176 12.61 -10.70 -15.04
N VAL A 177 13.08 -9.45 -15.00
CA VAL A 177 12.42 -8.35 -14.29
C VAL A 177 11.05 -8.05 -14.93
N PRO A 178 10.93 -7.75 -16.25
CA PRO A 178 9.63 -7.54 -16.87
C PRO A 178 8.69 -8.76 -16.80
N VAL A 179 9.22 -9.99 -16.93
CA VAL A 179 8.41 -11.20 -16.79
C VAL A 179 7.82 -11.31 -15.38
N ALA A 180 8.64 -11.06 -14.34
CA ALA A 180 8.20 -11.09 -12.95
C ALA A 180 7.20 -9.97 -12.64
N GLN A 181 7.41 -8.76 -13.16
CA GLN A 181 6.46 -7.64 -13.05
C GLN A 181 5.11 -8.01 -13.68
N LEU A 182 5.11 -8.55 -14.91
CA LEU A 182 3.90 -8.93 -15.60
C LEU A 182 3.14 -10.03 -14.84
N ALA A 183 3.86 -11.07 -14.41
CA ALA A 183 3.26 -12.16 -13.65
C ALA A 183 2.70 -11.66 -12.31
N ALA A 184 3.45 -10.88 -11.55
CA ALA A 184 2.97 -10.26 -10.32
C ALA A 184 1.72 -9.41 -10.56
N GLY A 185 1.74 -8.52 -11.55
CA GLY A 185 0.62 -7.66 -11.88
C GLY A 185 -0.65 -8.44 -12.26
N LEU A 186 -0.54 -9.46 -13.14
CA LEU A 186 -1.72 -10.24 -13.57
C LEU A 186 -2.31 -11.07 -12.42
N PHE A 187 -1.49 -11.72 -11.60
CA PHE A 187 -2.02 -12.52 -10.52
C PHE A 187 -2.55 -11.66 -9.38
N LEU A 188 -1.93 -10.51 -9.11
CA LEU A 188 -2.41 -9.57 -8.10
C LEU A 188 -3.70 -8.88 -8.53
N ILE A 189 -3.89 -8.45 -9.78
CA ILE A 189 -5.13 -7.75 -10.17
C ILE A 189 -6.37 -8.62 -9.90
N PHE A 190 -6.30 -9.91 -10.25
CA PHE A 190 -7.35 -10.89 -9.97
C PHE A 190 -7.34 -11.39 -8.51
N GLY A 191 -6.25 -11.14 -7.78
CA GLY A 191 -6.04 -11.62 -6.43
C GLY A 191 -6.03 -13.15 -6.37
N LEU A 192 -5.14 -13.75 -7.15
CA LEU A 192 -4.87 -15.19 -7.28
C LEU A 192 -3.51 -15.50 -6.66
N VAL A 193 -3.44 -16.55 -5.82
CA VAL A 193 -2.23 -16.94 -5.08
C VAL A 193 -1.54 -15.71 -4.45
N THR A 194 -2.33 -14.81 -3.85
CA THR A 194 -1.90 -13.46 -3.47
C THR A 194 -0.62 -13.44 -2.63
N PRO A 195 -0.43 -14.31 -1.60
CA PRO A 195 0.80 -14.30 -0.81
C PRO A 195 2.07 -14.57 -1.62
N LEU A 196 1.98 -15.37 -2.68
CA LEU A 196 3.11 -15.66 -3.56
C LEU A 196 3.39 -14.47 -4.47
N PHE A 197 2.38 -13.95 -5.16
CA PHE A 197 2.60 -12.88 -6.14
C PHE A 197 2.81 -11.51 -5.51
N ALA A 198 2.37 -11.29 -4.27
CA ALA A 198 2.79 -10.15 -3.46
C ALA A 198 4.27 -10.27 -3.05
N ALA A 199 4.77 -11.47 -2.77
CA ALA A 199 6.19 -11.71 -2.57
C ALA A 199 7.00 -11.48 -3.86
N VAL A 200 6.51 -11.95 -5.02
CA VAL A 200 7.15 -11.66 -6.33
C VAL A 200 7.16 -10.15 -6.61
N ALA A 201 6.04 -9.45 -6.36
CA ALA A 201 5.98 -7.99 -6.47
C ALA A 201 7.01 -7.31 -5.56
N THR A 202 7.15 -7.78 -4.31
CA THR A 202 8.15 -7.28 -3.34
C THR A 202 9.57 -7.51 -3.87
N VAL A 203 9.84 -8.68 -4.46
CA VAL A 203 11.16 -8.98 -5.02
C VAL A 203 11.51 -8.04 -6.17
N VAL A 204 10.59 -7.88 -7.12
CA VAL A 204 10.89 -7.11 -8.33
C VAL A 204 10.93 -5.61 -8.06
N THR A 205 10.02 -5.08 -7.23
CA THR A 205 10.06 -3.66 -6.82
C THR A 205 11.23 -3.37 -5.90
N GLY A 206 11.63 -4.32 -5.05
CA GLY A 206 12.82 -4.22 -4.21
C GLY A 206 14.11 -4.18 -5.03
N PHE A 207 14.22 -5.03 -6.05
CA PHE A 207 15.32 -4.97 -7.01
C PHE A 207 15.36 -3.63 -7.75
N SER A 208 14.22 -3.16 -8.29
CA SER A 208 14.15 -1.85 -8.96
C SER A 208 14.55 -0.70 -8.04
N ALA A 209 14.10 -0.71 -6.78
CA ALA A 209 14.47 0.32 -5.80
C ALA A 209 15.97 0.34 -5.55
N LEU A 210 16.58 -0.83 -5.31
CA LEU A 210 18.03 -0.94 -5.14
C LEU A 210 18.78 -0.51 -6.41
N HIS A 211 18.29 -0.89 -7.60
CA HIS A 211 18.88 -0.51 -8.88
C HIS A 211 18.93 1.01 -9.03
N PHE A 212 17.79 1.71 -8.91
CA PHE A 212 17.74 3.17 -9.07
C PHE A 212 18.53 3.92 -7.99
N VAL A 213 18.56 3.42 -6.76
CA VAL A 213 19.41 4.01 -5.70
C VAL A 213 20.88 3.83 -6.05
N ALA A 214 21.30 2.63 -6.47
CA ALA A 214 22.69 2.35 -6.80
C ALA A 214 23.19 3.12 -8.03
N THR A 215 22.34 3.29 -9.05
CA THR A 215 22.71 4.02 -10.27
C THR A 215 22.58 5.54 -10.14
N SER A 216 21.87 6.04 -9.13
CA SER A 216 21.77 7.49 -8.88
C SER A 216 23.09 8.16 -8.51
N GLY A 217 24.04 7.42 -7.91
CA GLY A 217 25.29 7.96 -7.38
C GLY A 217 25.14 8.75 -6.07
N GLU A 218 23.93 8.88 -5.53
CA GLU A 218 23.62 9.69 -4.33
C GLU A 218 23.75 8.90 -3.01
N GLY A 219 23.98 7.59 -3.08
CA GLY A 219 24.09 6.72 -1.91
C GLY A 219 22.85 6.81 -1.01
N LEU A 220 23.05 7.03 0.30
CA LEU A 220 21.96 7.15 1.28
C LEU A 220 21.42 8.58 1.44
N ASN A 221 21.77 9.51 0.55
CA ASN A 221 21.19 10.85 0.56
C ASN A 221 19.76 10.82 -0.02
N ILE A 222 18.80 10.41 0.81
CA ILE A 222 17.38 10.20 0.46
C ILE A 222 16.74 11.44 -0.20
N PHE A 223 17.22 12.65 0.13
CA PHE A 223 16.69 13.90 -0.42
C PHE A 223 17.20 14.24 -1.82
N ALA A 224 18.24 13.56 -2.30
CA ALA A 224 18.79 13.72 -3.64
C ALA A 224 18.38 12.60 -4.60
N TRP A 225 17.65 11.59 -4.12
CA TRP A 225 17.20 10.49 -4.95
C TRP A 225 16.28 10.96 -6.09
N PRO A 226 16.47 10.41 -7.30
CA PRO A 226 15.61 10.73 -8.43
C PRO A 226 14.17 10.19 -8.21
N ASP A 227 13.21 10.77 -8.90
CA ASP A 227 11.79 10.38 -8.82
C ASP A 227 11.58 8.88 -9.08
N ALA A 228 12.35 8.28 -9.99
CA ALA A 228 12.31 6.85 -10.28
C ALA A 228 12.67 5.97 -9.07
N ALA A 229 13.66 6.38 -8.28
CA ALA A 229 14.03 5.66 -7.05
C ALA A 229 12.90 5.76 -6.02
N TRP A 230 12.33 6.95 -5.83
CA TRP A 230 11.19 7.15 -4.93
C TRP A 230 9.97 6.33 -5.34
N LEU A 231 9.66 6.32 -6.64
CA LEU A 231 8.55 5.53 -7.18
C LEU A 231 8.75 4.04 -6.90
N ALA A 232 9.96 3.51 -7.17
CA ALA A 232 10.26 2.10 -6.89
C ALA A 232 10.15 1.76 -5.39
N VAL A 233 10.60 2.66 -4.51
CA VAL A 233 10.46 2.50 -3.05
C VAL A 233 8.99 2.54 -2.61
N MET A 234 8.16 3.41 -3.21
CA MET A 234 6.73 3.44 -2.93
C MET A 234 6.02 2.17 -3.40
N LEU A 235 6.35 1.67 -4.59
CA LEU A 235 5.82 0.39 -5.10
C LEU A 235 6.25 -0.79 -4.23
N LEU A 236 7.50 -0.79 -3.75
CA LEU A 236 7.98 -1.74 -2.75
C LEU A 236 7.15 -1.66 -1.48
N ALA A 237 6.95 -0.46 -0.93
CA ALA A 237 6.12 -0.27 0.27
C ALA A 237 4.69 -0.78 0.06
N MET A 238 4.06 -0.47 -1.08
CA MET A 238 2.73 -0.98 -1.43
C MET A 238 2.68 -2.51 -1.48
N SER A 239 3.69 -3.15 -2.07
CA SER A 239 3.77 -4.62 -2.15
C SER A 239 3.93 -5.27 -0.77
N VAL A 240 4.72 -4.67 0.12
CA VAL A 240 4.89 -5.13 1.51
C VAL A 240 3.59 -4.96 2.30
N VAL A 241 2.90 -3.82 2.14
CA VAL A 241 1.57 -3.62 2.74
C VAL A 241 0.59 -4.70 2.27
N LEU A 242 0.63 -5.07 0.99
CA LEU A 242 -0.23 -6.12 0.45
C LEU A 242 0.07 -7.50 1.08
N GLN A 243 1.33 -7.77 1.41
CA GLN A 243 1.74 -9.01 2.06
C GLN A 243 1.10 -9.21 3.45
N PHE A 244 0.89 -8.13 4.19
CA PHE A 244 0.30 -8.15 5.54
C PHE A 244 -1.22 -7.93 5.56
N THR A 245 -1.78 -7.31 4.53
CA THR A 245 -3.22 -7.05 4.42
C THR A 245 -3.99 -8.20 3.77
N GLY A 246 -3.30 -9.07 3.01
CA GLY A 246 -3.87 -10.27 2.41
C GLY A 246 -4.70 -10.00 1.15
N PRO A 247 -5.48 -10.99 0.67
CA PRO A 247 -6.18 -10.89 -0.62
C PRO A 247 -7.31 -9.85 -0.68
N GLY A 248 -8.00 -9.56 0.43
CA GLY A 248 -9.20 -8.72 0.48
C GLY A 248 -10.49 -9.41 -0.02
N LEU A 249 -11.66 -8.79 0.23
CA LEU A 249 -12.98 -9.32 -0.21
C LEU A 249 -13.08 -9.50 -1.73
N TYR A 250 -12.57 -8.54 -2.51
CA TYR A 250 -12.69 -8.50 -3.97
C TYR A 250 -11.63 -9.36 -4.68
N SER A 251 -11.22 -10.47 -4.08
CA SER A 251 -10.16 -11.37 -4.56
C SER A 251 -10.72 -12.73 -4.93
N LEU A 252 -10.19 -13.35 -5.98
CA LEU A 252 -10.52 -14.75 -6.26
C LEU A 252 -9.97 -15.71 -5.18
N ASP A 253 -8.95 -15.31 -4.41
CA ASP A 253 -8.39 -16.02 -3.25
C ASP A 253 -9.19 -15.88 -1.94
N PHE A 254 -10.24 -15.05 -1.92
CA PHE A 254 -10.92 -14.66 -0.69
C PHE A 254 -11.47 -15.84 0.16
N GLY A 255 -11.83 -16.95 -0.48
CA GLY A 255 -12.38 -18.13 0.20
C GLY A 255 -11.35 -19.11 0.78
N ARG A 256 -10.07 -19.00 0.43
CA ARG A 256 -9.05 -20.04 0.70
C ARG A 256 -8.54 -19.99 2.15
N GLY A 257 -8.35 -21.15 2.77
CA GLY A 257 -7.99 -21.28 4.20
C GLY A 257 -6.66 -20.60 4.58
N TRP A 258 -5.76 -20.42 3.62
CA TRP A 258 -4.49 -19.70 3.77
C TRP A 258 -4.70 -18.19 4.00
N ALA A 259 -5.85 -17.64 3.61
CA ALA A 259 -6.26 -16.26 3.87
C ALA A 259 -6.92 -16.08 5.25
N ARG A 260 -7.39 -17.16 5.90
CA ARG A 260 -8.18 -17.09 7.14
C ARG A 260 -7.35 -17.15 8.42
N ARG A 261 -6.09 -17.64 8.35
CA ARG A 261 -5.14 -17.65 9.48
C ARG A 261 -3.73 -17.17 9.03
N PRO A 262 -3.59 -15.92 8.58
CA PRO A 262 -2.39 -15.44 7.91
C PRO A 262 -1.17 -15.18 8.83
N LEU A 263 -1.29 -15.37 10.15
CA LEU A 263 -0.31 -14.82 11.09
C LEU A 263 1.10 -15.38 10.94
N TRP A 264 1.31 -16.62 10.49
CA TRP A 264 2.66 -17.15 10.24
C TRP A 264 3.05 -17.20 8.77
N SER A 265 2.12 -17.50 7.88
CA SER A 265 2.42 -17.64 6.44
C SER A 265 2.85 -16.31 5.82
N SER A 266 2.22 -15.19 6.20
CA SER A 266 2.60 -13.86 5.69
C SER A 266 4.06 -13.53 6.03
N TRP A 267 4.47 -13.75 7.28
CA TRP A 267 5.87 -13.54 7.70
C TRP A 267 6.85 -14.42 6.95
N ILE A 268 6.52 -15.68 6.69
CA ILE A 268 7.38 -16.59 5.91
C ILE A 268 7.60 -16.01 4.51
N PHE A 269 6.55 -15.58 3.82
CA PHE A 269 6.68 -15.01 2.49
C PHE A 269 7.43 -13.66 2.48
N VAL A 270 7.25 -12.82 3.50
CA VAL A 270 8.05 -11.58 3.64
C VAL A 270 9.53 -11.91 3.79
N VAL A 271 9.87 -12.84 4.70
CA VAL A 271 11.26 -13.25 4.92
C VAL A 271 11.85 -13.86 3.65
N LEU A 272 11.09 -14.72 2.97
CA LEU A 272 11.51 -15.29 1.68
C LEU A 272 11.69 -14.20 0.61
N ALA A 273 10.82 -13.21 0.55
CA ALA A 273 10.96 -12.10 -0.38
C ALA A 273 12.22 -11.27 -0.07
N ILE A 274 12.48 -10.93 1.19
CA ILE A 274 13.69 -10.21 1.61
C ILE A 274 14.94 -11.01 1.24
N VAL A 275 14.97 -12.31 1.55
CA VAL A 275 16.08 -13.21 1.19
C VAL A 275 16.24 -13.27 -0.33
N ALA A 276 15.15 -13.35 -1.08
CA ALA A 276 15.17 -13.38 -2.54
C ALA A 276 15.67 -12.06 -3.13
N VAL A 277 15.28 -10.89 -2.60
CA VAL A 277 15.84 -9.59 -3.01
C VAL A 277 17.34 -9.55 -2.74
N ALA A 278 17.76 -9.91 -1.53
CA ALA A 278 19.17 -9.88 -1.16
C ALA A 278 20.02 -10.84 -2.00
N ALA A 279 19.51 -12.06 -2.26
CA ALA A 279 20.17 -13.02 -3.12
C ALA A 279 20.21 -12.54 -4.58
N LEU A 280 19.08 -12.04 -5.11
CA LEU A 280 19.01 -11.50 -6.46
C LEU A 280 19.96 -10.33 -6.64
N TRP A 281 20.08 -9.45 -5.65
CA TRP A 281 21.03 -8.35 -5.67
C TRP A 281 22.47 -8.88 -5.66
N TRP A 282 22.82 -9.67 -4.65
CA TRP A 282 24.19 -10.18 -4.47
C TRP A 282 24.69 -10.97 -5.70
N PHE A 283 23.89 -11.92 -6.19
CA PHE A 283 24.27 -12.78 -7.31
C PHE A 283 23.99 -12.14 -8.67
N GLY A 284 22.98 -11.28 -8.78
CA GLY A 284 22.60 -10.66 -10.04
C GLY A 284 23.49 -9.48 -10.42
N THR A 285 23.84 -8.63 -9.44
CA THR A 285 24.62 -7.40 -9.69
C THR A 285 26.10 -7.55 -9.34
N GLY A 286 26.45 -8.47 -8.42
CA GLY A 286 27.82 -8.57 -7.88
C GLY A 286 28.23 -7.39 -7.00
N ILE A 287 27.29 -6.50 -6.65
CA ILE A 287 27.52 -5.31 -5.83
C ILE A 287 27.12 -5.62 -4.39
N ASN A 288 27.98 -5.26 -3.43
CA ASN A 288 27.64 -5.37 -2.02
C ASN A 288 26.62 -4.29 -1.62
N PRO A 289 25.42 -4.65 -1.12
CA PRO A 289 24.38 -3.68 -0.76
C PRO A 289 24.70 -2.84 0.48
N PHE A 290 25.78 -3.15 1.21
CA PHE A 290 26.20 -2.43 2.42
C PHE A 290 27.58 -1.77 2.30
N ALA A 291 28.17 -1.73 1.11
CA ALA A 291 29.47 -1.11 0.86
C ALA A 291 29.37 0.42 0.71
#